data_AF-A0A7X8WEX5-F1
#
_entry.id   AF-A0A7X8WEX5-F1
#
_cell.length_a   1.000
_cell.length_b   1.000
_cell.length_c   1.000
_cell.angle_alpha   90.00
_cell.angle_beta   90.00
_cell.angle_gamma   90.00
#
_symmetry.space_group_name_H-M   'P 1'
#
loop_
_entity.id
_entity.type
_entity.pdbx_description
1 polymer ?
#
loop_
_entity_poly.entity_id
_entity_poly.type
_entity_poly.pdbx_seq_one_letter_code
_entity_poly.pdbx_strand_id
1 'polypeptide(L)'
;MKKRIVGCVLLLLLVLSPLASAKPSERDILIAVTAISDATIANIAAFLNTPSLNLPGSVFEKEARATLPKALDLKNADLGVYRRTYQSLNKPQSNFLLSLLQSAKGPLNDVALLFLDTHEWEEGQVALTGRVSTVWGEGVTLASLMTKAVTGEAIDPIEAVVDVKAIGTRLSTEVTINGSFLLFTDQEGYFVIEPRHLSVHGE
;
A
#
# COMPACT_ATOMS: atom_id res chain seq x y z
N MET A 1 -54.02 7.08 -17.78
CA MET A 1 -53.29 6.09 -16.95
C MET A 1 -52.08 5.46 -17.64
N LYS A 2 -52.16 5.02 -18.90
CA LYS A 2 -51.04 4.35 -19.61
C LYS A 2 -49.73 5.14 -19.68
N LYS A 3 -49.76 6.46 -19.92
CA LYS A 3 -48.54 7.31 -19.99
C LYS A 3 -47.80 7.46 -18.66
N ARG A 4 -48.51 7.45 -17.51
CA ARG A 4 -47.89 7.54 -16.17
C ARG A 4 -47.19 6.24 -15.78
N ILE A 5 -47.76 5.09 -16.18
CA ILE A 5 -47.17 3.77 -15.95
C ILE A 5 -45.89 3.59 -16.78
N VAL A 6 -45.91 4.01 -18.06
CA VAL A 6 -44.71 3.99 -18.91
C VAL A 6 -43.60 4.89 -18.34
N GLY A 7 -43.94 6.08 -17.83
CA GLY A 7 -42.99 6.97 -17.18
C GLY A 7 -42.35 6.37 -15.92
N CYS A 8 -43.13 5.72 -15.04
CA CYS A 8 -42.60 5.06 -13.85
C CYS A 8 -41.71 3.85 -14.19
N VAL A 9 -42.05 3.07 -15.22
CA VAL A 9 -41.25 1.91 -15.65
C VAL A 9 -39.92 2.35 -16.25
N LEU A 10 -39.88 3.45 -17.01
CA LEU A 10 -38.64 4.04 -17.53
C LEU A 10 -37.73 4.58 -16.42
N LEU A 11 -38.31 5.23 -15.41
CA LEU A 11 -37.58 5.73 -14.24
C LEU A 11 -36.99 4.58 -13.41
N LEU A 12 -37.75 3.50 -13.21
CA LEU A 12 -37.26 2.28 -12.54
C LEU A 12 -36.16 1.59 -13.36
N LEU A 13 -36.28 1.52 -14.68
CA LEU A 13 -35.24 0.96 -15.56
C LEU A 13 -33.96 1.80 -15.58
N LEU A 14 -34.05 3.13 -15.48
CA LEU A 14 -32.89 4.02 -15.36
C LEU A 14 -32.18 3.85 -14.00
N VAL A 15 -32.94 3.62 -12.92
CA VAL A 15 -32.41 3.34 -11.57
C VAL A 15 -31.86 1.91 -11.45
N LEU A 16 -32.35 0.98 -12.27
CA LEU A 16 -31.94 -0.43 -12.33
C LEU A 16 -30.91 -0.75 -13.42
N SER A 17 -30.44 0.25 -14.17
CA SER A 17 -29.22 0.08 -14.95
C SER A 17 -28.16 -0.36 -13.95
N PRO A 18 -27.55 -1.56 -14.09
CA PRO A 18 -26.41 -1.87 -13.27
C PRO A 18 -25.45 -0.71 -13.49
N LEU A 19 -24.95 -0.10 -12.41
CA LEU A 19 -23.68 0.60 -12.48
C LEU A 19 -22.70 -0.47 -12.97
N ALA A 20 -22.63 -0.67 -14.28
CA ALA A 20 -21.54 -1.38 -14.90
C ALA A 20 -20.34 -0.55 -14.48
N SER A 21 -19.61 -1.07 -13.48
CA SER A 21 -18.42 -0.42 -12.93
C SER A 21 -17.58 -0.03 -14.13
N ALA A 22 -17.45 1.27 -14.38
CA ALA A 22 -16.80 1.75 -15.58
C ALA A 22 -15.39 1.13 -15.59
N LYS A 23 -15.01 0.55 -16.73
CA LYS A 23 -13.70 -0.08 -16.87
C LYS A 23 -12.62 0.95 -16.48
N PRO A 24 -11.69 0.62 -15.57
CA PRO A 24 -10.60 1.50 -15.20
C PRO A 24 -9.83 1.98 -16.43
N SER A 25 -9.56 3.29 -16.51
CA SER A 25 -8.64 3.81 -17.51
C SER A 25 -7.20 3.41 -17.16
N GLU A 26 -6.29 3.41 -18.15
CA GLU A 26 -4.85 3.19 -17.90
C GLU A 26 -4.29 4.16 -16.85
N ARG A 27 -4.78 5.40 -16.84
CA ARG A 27 -4.46 6.42 -15.83
C ARG A 27 -4.91 5.98 -14.44
N ASP A 28 -6.13 5.45 -14.30
CA ASP A 28 -6.63 4.99 -12.99
C ASP A 28 -5.84 3.81 -12.46
N ILE A 29 -5.48 2.88 -13.36
CA ILE A 29 -4.62 1.74 -13.02
C ILE A 29 -3.26 2.22 -12.53
N LEU A 30 -2.61 3.14 -13.27
CA LEU A 30 -1.33 3.70 -12.88
C LEU A 30 -1.41 4.38 -11.51
N ILE A 31 -2.42 5.22 -11.27
CA ILE A 31 -2.64 5.88 -9.97
C ILE A 31 -2.79 4.85 -8.85
N ALA A 32 -3.58 3.79 -9.07
CA ALA A 32 -3.80 2.75 -8.08
C ALA A 32 -2.53 1.95 -7.77
N VAL A 33 -1.76 1.54 -8.78
CA VAL A 33 -0.48 0.84 -8.62
C VAL A 33 0.52 1.71 -7.86
N THR A 34 0.65 2.98 -8.26
CA THR A 34 1.53 3.94 -7.58
C THR A 34 1.10 4.13 -6.12
N ALA A 35 -0.19 4.29 -5.85
CA ALA A 35 -0.70 4.44 -4.50
C ALA A 35 -0.42 3.19 -3.63
N ILE A 36 -0.63 1.98 -4.16
CA ILE A 36 -0.29 0.74 -3.43
C ILE A 36 1.21 0.68 -3.11
N SER A 37 2.06 1.05 -4.08
CA SER A 37 3.51 1.05 -3.91
C SER A 37 3.94 2.05 -2.83
N ASP A 38 3.51 3.31 -2.94
CA ASP A 38 3.80 4.37 -1.98
C ASP A 38 3.28 4.03 -0.58
N ALA A 39 2.05 3.50 -0.49
CA ALA A 39 1.49 3.07 0.78
C ALA A 39 2.30 1.93 1.40
N THR A 40 2.75 0.95 0.60
CA THR A 40 3.56 -0.17 1.09
C THR A 40 4.92 0.34 1.60
N ILE A 41 5.60 1.19 0.84
CA ILE A 41 6.89 1.80 1.25
C ILE A 41 6.71 2.62 2.53
N ALA A 42 5.68 3.47 2.58
CA ALA A 42 5.38 4.29 3.74
C ALA A 42 5.06 3.42 4.97
N ASN A 43 4.31 2.33 4.83
CA ASN A 43 4.04 1.44 5.96
C ASN A 43 5.30 0.71 6.43
N ILE A 44 6.15 0.21 5.53
CA ILE A 44 7.41 -0.45 5.90
C ILE A 44 8.34 0.52 6.65
N ALA A 45 8.50 1.74 6.14
CA ALA A 45 9.31 2.76 6.81
C ALA A 45 8.75 3.08 8.21
N ALA A 46 7.42 3.14 8.36
CA ALA A 46 6.76 3.40 9.62
C ALA A 46 6.97 2.26 10.62
N PHE A 47 6.93 1.00 10.15
CA PHE A 47 7.23 -0.18 10.94
C PHE A 47 8.68 -0.21 11.43
N LEU A 48 9.63 0.17 10.58
CA LEU A 48 11.06 0.22 10.90
C LEU A 48 11.49 1.49 11.66
N ASN A 49 10.57 2.44 11.85
CA ASN A 49 10.82 3.65 12.63
C ASN A 49 11.05 3.31 14.11
N THR A 50 11.84 4.14 14.81
CA THR A 50 12.06 4.00 16.25
C THR A 50 11.60 5.26 16.99
N PRO A 51 10.53 5.20 17.81
CA PRO A 51 9.57 4.08 17.93
C PRO A 51 8.74 3.88 16.65
N SER A 52 8.16 2.69 16.48
CA SER A 52 7.33 2.38 15.30
C SER A 52 6.17 3.38 15.17
N LEU A 53 5.93 3.85 13.95
CA LEU A 53 4.85 4.78 13.64
C LEU A 53 3.61 4.00 13.18
N ASN A 54 2.43 4.38 13.69
CA ASN A 54 1.17 3.81 13.25
C ASN A 54 0.55 4.71 12.18
N LEU A 55 0.48 4.21 10.95
CA LEU A 55 -0.20 4.93 9.86
C LEU A 55 -1.72 4.66 9.92
N PRO A 56 -2.57 5.71 9.80
CA PRO A 56 -4.02 5.53 9.86
C PRO A 56 -4.56 4.57 8.79
N GLY A 57 -5.46 3.67 9.18
CA GLY A 57 -6.02 2.69 8.25
C GLY A 57 -5.05 1.55 7.88
N SER A 58 -3.90 1.43 8.52
CA SER A 58 -2.94 0.35 8.27
C SER A 58 -2.68 -0.49 9.50
N VAL A 59 -2.60 -1.81 9.30
CA VAL A 59 -2.18 -2.74 10.35
C VAL A 59 -1.27 -3.80 9.74
N PHE A 60 -0.08 -3.98 10.32
CA PHE A 60 0.73 -5.15 10.02
C PHE A 60 0.23 -6.35 10.83
N GLU A 61 -0.16 -7.40 10.15
CA GLU A 61 -0.38 -8.71 10.76
C GLU A 61 0.97 -9.39 10.96
N LYS A 62 1.22 -9.83 12.20
CA LYS A 62 2.44 -10.50 12.58
C LYS A 62 2.08 -11.73 13.42
N GLU A 63 2.58 -12.88 13.01
CA GLU A 63 2.37 -14.12 13.76
C GLU A 63 3.09 -14.07 15.11
N ALA A 64 2.59 -14.82 16.08
CA ALA A 64 3.18 -14.87 17.42
C ALA A 64 4.65 -15.32 17.33
N ARG A 65 5.57 -14.51 17.87
CA ARG A 65 7.03 -14.72 17.86
C ARG A 65 7.72 -14.59 16.49
N ALA A 66 6.99 -14.26 15.41
CA ALA A 66 7.62 -13.90 14.15
C ALA A 66 8.47 -12.64 14.32
N THR A 67 9.44 -12.41 13.43
CA THR A 67 10.19 -11.14 13.38
C THR A 67 9.68 -10.25 12.24
N LEU A 68 9.28 -10.86 11.13
CA LEU A 68 8.73 -10.21 9.95
C LEU A 68 7.18 -10.21 9.99
N PRO A 69 6.53 -9.15 9.46
CA PRO A 69 5.09 -9.17 9.26
C PRO A 69 4.71 -10.11 8.12
N LYS A 70 3.56 -10.76 8.24
CA LYS A 70 2.98 -11.64 7.21
C LYS A 70 2.19 -10.86 6.18
N ALA A 71 1.51 -9.81 6.63
CA ALA A 71 0.67 -8.99 5.77
C ALA A 71 0.54 -7.57 6.31
N LEU A 72 0.21 -6.67 5.39
CA LEU A 72 -0.27 -5.32 5.63
C LEU A 72 -1.75 -5.30 5.24
N ASP A 73 -2.62 -5.14 6.23
CA ASP A 73 -4.04 -4.89 6.02
C ASP A 73 -4.28 -3.38 5.91
N LEU A 74 -4.92 -2.99 4.82
CA LEU A 74 -5.32 -1.62 4.51
C LEU A 74 -6.84 -1.50 4.69
N LYS A 75 -7.26 -0.53 5.48
CA LYS A 75 -8.67 -0.25 5.83
C LYS A 75 -8.93 1.23 5.68
N ASN A 76 -9.39 1.63 4.50
CA ASN A 76 -9.54 3.03 4.13
C ASN A 76 -8.26 3.84 4.41
N ALA A 77 -7.13 3.27 4.03
CA ALA A 77 -5.80 3.84 4.19
C ALA A 77 -5.61 5.00 3.20
N ASP A 78 -5.75 6.23 3.68
CA ASP A 78 -5.63 7.44 2.89
C ASP A 78 -4.18 7.96 2.87
N LEU A 79 -3.59 8.00 1.68
CA LEU A 79 -2.20 8.40 1.49
C LEU A 79 -1.96 9.89 1.83
N GLY A 80 -2.95 10.75 1.63
CA GLY A 80 -2.88 12.17 1.99
C GLY A 80 -2.81 12.39 3.52
N VAL A 81 -3.25 11.42 4.31
CA VAL A 81 -3.09 11.43 5.77
C VAL A 81 -1.67 10.99 6.17
N TYR A 82 -1.05 10.05 5.46
CA TYR A 82 0.26 9.50 5.81
C TYR A 82 1.35 10.57 5.89
N ARG A 83 1.37 11.50 4.93
CA ARG A 83 2.33 12.60 4.90
C ARG A 83 2.31 13.40 6.19
N ARG A 84 1.11 13.75 6.69
CA ARG A 84 0.95 14.48 7.96
C ARG A 84 1.45 13.67 9.15
N THR A 85 1.22 12.36 9.14
CA THR A 85 1.73 11.46 10.19
C THR A 85 3.25 11.45 10.22
N TYR A 86 3.92 11.37 9.07
CA TYR A 86 5.38 11.48 8.99
C TYR A 86 5.92 12.85 9.39
N GLN A 87 5.30 13.93 8.90
CA GLN A 87 5.69 15.29 9.28
C GLN A 87 5.52 15.58 10.77
N SER A 88 4.61 14.87 11.45
CA SER A 88 4.43 15.00 12.89
C SER A 88 5.67 14.57 13.70
N LEU A 89 6.54 13.74 13.12
CA LEU A 89 7.82 13.35 13.73
C LEU A 89 8.80 14.53 13.84
N ASN A 90 8.65 15.56 13.01
CA ASN A 90 9.49 16.75 13.04
C ASN A 90 9.01 17.78 14.10
N LYS A 91 7.94 17.49 14.84
CA LYS A 91 7.45 18.39 15.90
C LYS A 91 8.39 18.36 17.12
N PRO A 92 8.71 19.52 17.72
CA PRO A 92 9.52 19.57 18.93
C PRO A 92 8.89 18.71 20.04
N GLN A 93 9.67 17.77 20.57
CA GLN A 93 9.22 16.96 21.71
C GLN A 93 9.44 17.71 23.01
N SER A 94 8.51 17.54 23.94
CA SER A 94 8.59 18.15 25.26
C SER A 94 9.64 17.50 26.16
N ASN A 95 10.17 16.33 25.80
CA ASN A 95 11.09 15.54 26.63
C ASN A 95 12.36 15.14 25.87
N PHE A 96 13.52 15.32 26.50
CA PHE A 96 14.86 14.98 26.00
C PHE A 96 14.98 13.53 25.51
N LEU A 97 14.48 12.55 26.27
CA LEU A 97 14.58 11.14 25.88
C LEU A 97 13.79 10.85 24.59
N LEU A 98 12.60 11.46 24.45
CA LEU A 98 11.79 11.35 23.24
C LEU A 98 12.44 12.08 22.07
N SER A 99 13.06 13.24 22.30
CA SER A 99 13.82 13.92 21.25
C SER A 99 15.05 13.12 20.82
N LEU A 100 15.72 12.41 21.73
CA LEU A 100 16.85 11.54 21.40
C LEU A 100 16.38 10.33 20.58
N LEU A 101 15.33 9.65 21.02
CA LEU A 101 14.74 8.51 20.30
C LEU A 101 14.25 8.92 18.90
N GLN A 102 13.59 10.08 18.78
CA GLN A 102 13.13 10.58 17.47
C GLN A 102 14.26 11.16 16.60
N SER A 103 15.35 11.67 17.21
CA SER A 103 16.52 12.18 16.45
C SER A 103 17.22 11.09 15.65
N ALA A 104 17.13 9.83 16.12
CA ALA A 104 17.63 8.68 15.37
C ALA A 104 16.85 8.48 14.05
N LYS A 105 15.60 8.98 13.97
CA LYS A 105 14.63 8.75 12.90
C LYS A 105 14.51 7.25 12.56
N GLY A 106 13.60 6.92 11.64
CA GLY A 106 13.57 5.63 10.98
C GLY A 106 14.53 5.67 9.80
N PRO A 107 15.26 4.58 9.51
CA PRO A 107 16.24 4.52 8.42
C PRO A 107 15.63 4.81 7.04
N LEU A 108 14.30 4.68 6.90
CA LEU A 108 13.58 4.84 5.64
C LEU A 108 12.59 6.01 5.64
N ASN A 109 12.57 6.86 6.68
CA ASN A 109 11.57 7.94 6.78
C ASN A 109 11.69 8.95 5.63
N ASP A 110 12.92 9.35 5.29
CA ASP A 110 13.15 10.31 4.22
C ASP A 110 12.80 9.71 2.84
N VAL A 111 12.99 8.40 2.67
CA VAL A 111 12.54 7.66 1.47
C VAL A 111 11.02 7.64 1.39
N ALA A 112 10.33 7.29 2.48
CA ALA A 112 8.87 7.32 2.50
C ALA A 112 8.30 8.71 2.17
N LEU A 113 8.89 9.77 2.73
CA LEU A 113 8.52 11.14 2.41
C LEU A 113 8.78 11.47 0.93
N LEU A 114 9.90 11.05 0.35
CA LEU A 114 10.19 11.26 -1.07
C LEU A 114 9.10 10.66 -1.97
N PHE A 115 8.68 9.42 -1.72
CA PHE A 115 7.62 8.77 -2.51
C PHE A 115 6.27 9.48 -2.34
N LEU A 116 5.90 9.79 -1.09
CA LEU A 116 4.65 10.51 -0.80
C LEU A 116 4.64 11.92 -1.41
N ASP A 117 5.79 12.61 -1.45
CA ASP A 117 5.93 13.96 -1.98
C ASP A 117 5.99 13.97 -3.51
N THR A 118 6.58 12.95 -4.15
CA THR A 118 6.68 12.84 -5.62
C THR A 118 5.32 12.85 -6.30
N HIS A 119 4.32 12.22 -5.67
CA HIS A 119 2.98 12.10 -6.23
C HIS A 119 1.97 13.07 -5.60
N GLU A 120 2.41 13.90 -4.65
CA GLU A 120 1.63 14.96 -4.00
C GLU A 120 0.24 14.51 -3.54
N TRP A 121 0.16 13.39 -2.79
CA TRP A 121 -1.11 12.87 -2.31
C TRP A 121 -1.80 13.83 -1.33
N GLU A 122 -3.07 14.13 -1.59
CA GLU A 122 -3.94 14.88 -0.68
C GLU A 122 -5.06 14.00 -0.11
N GLU A 123 -5.64 14.44 1.01
CA GLU A 123 -6.72 13.72 1.69
C GLU A 123 -7.92 13.52 0.76
N GLY A 124 -8.44 12.30 0.70
CA GLY A 124 -9.55 11.90 -0.16
C GLY A 124 -9.18 11.64 -1.63
N GLN A 125 -7.94 11.89 -2.05
CA GLN A 125 -7.52 11.64 -3.43
C GLN A 125 -7.45 10.14 -3.74
N VAL A 126 -6.83 9.36 -2.85
CA VAL A 126 -6.76 7.91 -2.94
C VAL A 126 -6.75 7.30 -1.53
N ALA A 127 -7.71 6.40 -1.30
CA ALA A 127 -7.77 5.53 -0.14
C ALA A 127 -7.73 4.07 -0.58
N LEU A 128 -6.97 3.26 0.16
CA LEU A 128 -6.77 1.85 -0.13
C LEU A 128 -7.49 0.96 0.87
N THR A 129 -8.10 -0.11 0.38
CA THR A 129 -8.69 -1.16 1.21
C THR A 129 -8.35 -2.52 0.62
N GLY A 130 -7.81 -3.42 1.44
CA GLY A 130 -7.39 -4.74 1.00
C GLY A 130 -6.16 -5.20 1.76
N ARG A 131 -5.38 -6.09 1.15
CA ARG A 131 -4.26 -6.76 1.79
C ARG A 131 -3.08 -6.89 0.84
N VAL A 132 -1.91 -6.58 1.38
CA VAL A 132 -0.62 -6.92 0.76
C VAL A 132 0.04 -7.95 1.66
N SER A 133 0.33 -9.14 1.15
CA SER A 133 0.93 -10.22 1.92
C SER A 133 2.23 -10.68 1.31
N THR A 134 3.13 -11.19 2.14
CA THR A 134 4.42 -11.68 1.71
C THR A 134 4.63 -13.11 2.19
N VAL A 135 5.20 -13.93 1.31
CA VAL A 135 5.66 -15.27 1.60
C VAL A 135 7.18 -15.22 1.68
N TRP A 136 7.70 -15.18 2.90
CA TRP A 136 9.14 -15.02 3.15
C TRP A 136 9.95 -16.30 2.95
N GLY A 137 9.31 -17.46 2.91
CA GLY A 137 9.97 -18.76 2.96
C GLY A 137 10.14 -19.31 4.38
N GLU A 138 10.32 -20.62 4.50
CA GLU A 138 10.41 -21.30 5.79
C GLU A 138 11.70 -20.89 6.54
N GLY A 139 11.58 -20.54 7.82
CA GLY A 139 12.71 -20.18 8.67
C GLY A 139 13.32 -18.79 8.44
N VAL A 140 12.80 -18.01 7.49
CA VAL A 140 13.30 -16.65 7.22
C VAL A 140 12.91 -15.69 8.33
N THR A 141 13.89 -14.94 8.83
CA THR A 141 13.72 -13.93 9.88
C THR A 141 14.31 -12.60 9.43
N LEU A 142 13.94 -11.51 10.11
CA LEU A 142 14.57 -10.21 9.86
C LEU A 142 16.09 -10.28 10.05
N ALA A 143 16.56 -11.01 11.07
CA ALA A 143 17.98 -11.18 11.33
C ALA A 143 18.70 -11.89 10.17
N SER A 144 18.14 -12.98 9.65
CA SER A 144 18.74 -13.70 8.51
C SER A 144 18.77 -12.85 7.24
N LEU A 145 17.70 -12.07 6.97
CA LEU A 145 17.68 -11.14 5.83
C LEU A 145 18.74 -10.04 5.97
N MET A 146 18.89 -9.47 7.17
CA MET A 146 19.91 -8.46 7.46
C MET A 146 21.32 -9.03 7.31
N THR A 147 21.57 -10.26 7.78
CA THR A 147 22.86 -10.93 7.59
C THR A 147 23.18 -11.10 6.11
N LYS A 148 22.23 -11.59 5.30
CA LYS A 148 22.40 -11.71 3.84
C LYS A 148 22.70 -10.36 3.18
N ALA A 149 21.95 -9.31 3.53
CA ALA A 149 22.16 -7.98 3.01
C ALA A 149 23.54 -7.40 3.35
N VAL A 150 24.04 -7.59 4.57
CA VAL A 150 25.36 -7.10 5.01
C VAL A 150 26.51 -7.90 4.41
N THR A 151 26.32 -9.19 4.20
CA THR A 151 27.33 -10.09 3.62
C THR A 151 27.35 -10.06 2.09
N GLY A 152 26.35 -9.43 1.46
CA GLY A 152 26.18 -9.42 0.01
C GLY A 152 25.72 -10.77 -0.55
N GLU A 153 25.21 -11.66 0.29
CA GLU A 153 24.61 -12.92 -0.13
C GLU A 153 23.25 -12.69 -0.78
N ALA A 154 22.90 -13.54 -1.75
CA ALA A 154 21.62 -13.48 -2.42
C ALA A 154 20.46 -13.73 -1.43
N ILE A 155 19.52 -12.80 -1.42
CA ILE A 155 18.25 -12.95 -0.71
C ILE A 155 17.38 -13.89 -1.54
N ASP A 156 16.79 -14.89 -0.88
CA ASP A 156 15.90 -15.83 -1.56
C ASP A 156 14.69 -15.07 -2.13
N PRO A 157 14.17 -15.47 -3.30
CA PRO A 157 13.01 -14.79 -3.88
C PRO A 157 11.83 -14.75 -2.92
N ILE A 158 11.24 -13.56 -2.77
CA ILE A 158 10.06 -13.32 -1.93
C ILE A 158 8.86 -13.19 -2.85
N GLU A 159 7.80 -13.94 -2.60
CA GLU A 159 6.53 -13.73 -3.28
C GLU A 159 5.68 -12.73 -2.51
N ALA A 160 5.27 -11.65 -3.16
CA ALA A 160 4.31 -10.69 -2.65
C ALA A 160 2.99 -10.84 -3.37
N VAL A 161 1.91 -11.01 -2.61
CA VAL A 161 0.53 -11.09 -3.13
C VAL A 161 -0.20 -9.81 -2.75
N VAL A 162 -0.80 -9.18 -3.74
CA VAL A 162 -1.55 -7.93 -3.63
C VAL A 162 -3.00 -8.22 -3.99
N ASP A 163 -3.92 -7.87 -3.09
CA ASP A 163 -5.36 -7.81 -3.34
C ASP A 163 -5.84 -6.50 -2.71
N VAL A 164 -5.83 -5.43 -3.48
CA VAL A 164 -6.12 -4.08 -2.97
C VAL A 164 -7.05 -3.34 -3.91
N LYS A 165 -8.07 -2.72 -3.30
CA LYS A 165 -8.95 -1.78 -3.95
C LYS A 165 -8.54 -0.34 -3.62
N ALA A 166 -8.41 0.47 -4.65
CA ALA A 166 -8.17 1.91 -4.59
C ALA A 166 -9.46 2.66 -4.96
N ILE A 167 -9.80 3.67 -4.15
CA ILE A 167 -10.94 4.56 -4.35
C ILE A 167 -10.53 6.00 -4.06
N GLY A 168 -11.17 7.00 -4.65
CA GLY A 168 -10.92 8.39 -4.32
C GLY A 168 -11.14 9.36 -5.48
N THR A 169 -10.95 10.65 -5.25
CA THR A 169 -11.27 11.71 -6.22
C THR A 169 -10.30 11.79 -7.40
N ARG A 170 -9.09 11.23 -7.27
CA ARG A 170 -8.09 11.23 -8.36
C ARG A 170 -8.36 10.13 -9.41
N LEU A 171 -9.16 9.14 -9.02
CA LEU A 171 -9.60 8.01 -9.83
C LEU A 171 -10.96 8.32 -10.46
N SER A 172 -11.15 7.97 -11.73
CA SER A 172 -12.44 8.14 -12.40
C SER A 172 -13.47 7.05 -12.01
N THR A 173 -12.97 5.91 -11.52
CA THR A 173 -13.73 4.74 -11.08
C THR A 173 -12.91 3.99 -10.02
N GLU A 174 -13.54 3.15 -9.21
CA GLU A 174 -12.81 2.28 -8.28
C GLU A 174 -11.88 1.35 -9.05
N VAL A 175 -10.70 1.04 -8.51
CA VAL A 175 -9.72 0.14 -9.13
C VAL A 175 -9.34 -0.97 -8.16
N THR A 176 -9.59 -2.22 -8.53
CA THR A 176 -9.16 -3.41 -7.79
C THR A 176 -7.99 -4.07 -8.50
N ILE A 177 -6.86 -4.19 -7.79
CA ILE A 177 -5.64 -4.82 -8.27
C ILE A 177 -5.43 -6.13 -7.51
N ASN A 178 -5.42 -7.24 -8.25
CA ASN A 178 -5.10 -8.56 -7.73
C ASN A 178 -3.88 -9.10 -8.45
N GLY A 179 -2.86 -9.56 -7.73
CA GLY A 179 -1.69 -10.13 -8.38
C GLY A 179 -0.69 -10.74 -7.42
N SER A 180 0.27 -11.46 -7.98
CA SER A 180 1.47 -11.88 -7.27
C SER A 180 2.73 -11.49 -8.03
N PHE A 181 3.73 -11.08 -7.27
CA PHE A 181 5.00 -10.56 -7.76
C PHE A 181 6.13 -11.31 -7.07
N LEU A 182 7.11 -11.75 -7.84
CA LEU A 182 8.34 -12.34 -7.33
C LEU A 182 9.39 -11.24 -7.22
N LEU A 183 9.93 -11.05 -6.01
CA LEU A 183 10.94 -10.06 -5.66
C LEU A 183 12.26 -10.79 -5.43
N PHE A 184 13.28 -10.54 -6.23
CA PHE A 184 14.57 -11.23 -6.10
C PHE A 184 15.74 -10.37 -6.58
N THR A 185 16.96 -10.79 -6.26
CA THR A 185 18.18 -10.20 -6.82
C THR A 185 18.68 -11.10 -7.95
N ASP A 186 18.90 -10.53 -9.13
CA ASP A 186 19.42 -11.28 -10.29
C ASP A 186 20.92 -11.57 -10.18
N GLN A 187 21.47 -12.24 -11.20
CA GLN A 187 22.89 -12.63 -11.24
C GLN A 187 23.85 -11.43 -11.34
N GLU A 188 23.35 -10.26 -11.76
CA GLU A 188 24.13 -9.02 -11.88
C GLU A 188 24.03 -8.17 -10.60
N GLY A 189 23.25 -8.63 -9.62
CA GLY A 189 23.07 -7.94 -8.34
C GLY A 189 21.94 -6.90 -8.36
N TYR A 190 21.15 -6.82 -9.43
CA TYR A 190 20.02 -5.91 -9.51
C TYR A 190 18.79 -6.48 -8.81
N PHE A 191 18.03 -5.62 -8.14
CA PHE A 191 16.75 -5.97 -7.58
C PHE A 191 15.68 -6.00 -8.68
N VAL A 192 15.02 -7.13 -8.86
CA VAL A 192 14.04 -7.40 -9.90
C VAL A 192 12.68 -7.68 -9.27
N ILE A 193 11.64 -7.12 -9.88
CA ILE A 193 10.24 -7.39 -9.57
C ILE A 193 9.61 -8.04 -10.81
N GLU A 194 9.33 -9.33 -10.73
CA GLU A 194 8.70 -10.09 -11.81
C GLU A 194 7.21 -10.30 -11.51
N PRO A 195 6.28 -9.77 -12.33
CA PRO A 195 4.86 -10.08 -12.20
C PRO A 195 4.62 -11.54 -12.60
N ARG A 196 4.04 -12.33 -11.68
CA ARG A 196 3.65 -13.73 -11.92
C ARG A 196 2.21 -13.82 -12.39
N HIS A 197 1.35 -13.04 -11.74
CA HIS A 197 -0.03 -12.85 -12.13
C HIS A 197 -0.44 -11.42 -11.81
N LEU A 198 -1.20 -10.78 -12.70
CA LEU A 198 -1.79 -9.48 -12.46
C LEU A 198 -3.14 -9.45 -13.15
N SER A 199 -4.18 -9.10 -12.41
CA SER A 199 -5.51 -8.81 -12.93
C SER A 199 -6.03 -7.51 -12.36
N VAL A 200 -6.73 -6.75 -13.20
CA VAL A 200 -7.40 -5.51 -12.82
C VAL A 200 -8.90 -5.75 -12.99
N HIS A 201 -9.65 -5.67 -11.90
CA HIS A 201 -11.09 -6.02 -11.88
C HIS A 201 -11.39 -7.47 -12.33
N GLY A 202 -10.40 -8.37 -12.22
CA GLY A 202 -10.52 -9.76 -12.66
C GLY A 202 -10.33 -9.96 -14.16
N GLU A 203 -9.93 -8.92 -14.92
CA GLU A 203 -9.40 -9.00 -16.28
C GLU A 203 -7.88 -9.10 -16.31
#